data_AF-U2HDX5-F1
#
_entry.id   AF-U2HDX5-F1
#
_cell.length_a   1.000
_cell.length_b   1.000
_cell.length_c   1.000
_cell.angle_alpha   90.00
_cell.angle_beta   90.00
_cell.angle_gamma   90.00
#
_symmetry.space_group_name_H-M   'P 1'
#
loop_
_entity.id
_entity.type
_entity.pdbx_description
1 polymer ?
#
loop_
_entity_poly.entity_id
_entity_poly.type
_entity_poly.pdbx_seq_one_letter_code
_entity_poly.pdbx_strand_id
1 'polypeptide(L)' 'MAGYLAGVADATEGKAWCDNGRVKPGEIDSEVLAALRQLPRDALKASAARLVAHALRQKFPCR' A
#
# COMPACT_ATOMS: atom_id res chain seq x y z
N MET A 1 6.38 12.65 4.36
CA MET A 1 7.28 11.86 3.51
C MET A 1 6.43 11.11 2.47
N ALA A 2 5.69 11.85 1.63
CA ALA A 2 4.53 11.31 0.91
C ALA A 2 4.83 10.85 -0.53
N GLY A 3 5.91 11.32 -1.15
CA GLY A 3 6.09 11.18 -2.60
C GLY A 3 6.23 9.75 -3.13
N TYR A 4 6.98 8.89 -2.43
CA TYR A 4 7.18 7.51 -2.89
C TYR A 4 5.90 6.66 -2.72
N LEU A 5 5.26 6.73 -1.55
CA LEU A 5 4.04 5.98 -1.27
C LEU A 5 2.89 6.44 -2.17
N ALA A 6 2.70 7.75 -2.32
CA ALA A 6 1.72 8.30 -3.24
C ALA A 6 2.01 7.85 -4.68
N GLY A 7 3.26 7.92 -5.15
CA GLY A 7 3.61 7.49 -6.49
C GLY A 7 3.34 6.00 -6.75
N VAL A 8 3.58 5.12 -5.77
CA VAL A 8 3.21 3.69 -5.89
C VAL A 8 1.70 3.50 -5.84
N ALA A 9 1.00 4.21 -4.96
CA ALA A 9 -0.45 4.18 -4.84
C ALA A 9 -1.11 4.58 -6.17
N ASP A 10 -0.77 5.76 -6.70
CA ASP A 10 -1.28 6.29 -7.97
C ASP A 10 -0.98 5.35 -9.16
N ALA A 11 0.22 4.76 -9.20
CA ALA A 11 0.60 3.86 -10.29
C ALA A 11 -0.15 2.52 -10.28
N THR A 12 -0.71 2.12 -9.13
CA THR A 12 -1.31 0.78 -8.91
C THR A 12 -2.80 0.81 -8.60
N GLU A 13 -3.36 1.99 -8.32
CA GLU A 13 -4.79 2.22 -8.15
C GLU A 13 -5.56 1.80 -9.43
N GLY A 14 -6.76 1.25 -9.25
CA GLY A 14 -7.62 0.74 -10.32
C GLY A 14 -7.14 -0.57 -10.96
N LYS A 15 -5.96 -1.08 -10.57
CA LYS A 15 -5.38 -2.31 -11.11
C LYS A 15 -5.14 -3.36 -10.02
N ALA A 16 -4.37 -2.99 -9.00
CA ALA A 16 -3.99 -3.89 -7.91
C ALA A 16 -4.88 -3.70 -6.67
N TRP A 17 -5.36 -2.48 -6.47
CA TRP A 17 -6.23 -2.05 -5.39
C TRP A 17 -7.09 -0.89 -5.90
N CYS A 18 -8.21 -0.59 -5.24
CA CYS A 18 -9.13 0.46 -5.69
C CYS A 18 -9.56 1.32 -4.50
N ASP A 19 -9.54 2.65 -4.68
CA ASP A 19 -10.23 3.53 -3.74
C ASP A 19 -11.75 3.37 -3.90
N ASN A 20 -12.38 2.80 -2.88
CA ASN A 20 -13.82 2.61 -2.82
C ASN A 20 -14.54 3.83 -2.21
N GLY A 21 -13.93 5.02 -2.28
CA GLY A 21 -14.38 6.25 -1.60
C GLY A 21 -14.24 6.19 -0.09
N ARG A 22 -13.36 5.30 0.41
CA ARG A 22 -13.18 5.03 1.85
C ARG A 22 -11.79 5.39 2.35
N VAL A 23 -10.85 5.66 1.44
CA VAL A 23 -9.46 5.91 1.79
C VAL A 23 -9.29 7.39 2.14
N LYS A 24 -9.03 7.69 3.42
CA LYS A 24 -8.78 9.06 3.86
C LYS A 24 -7.35 9.50 3.53
N PRO A 25 -7.10 10.81 3.34
CA PRO A 25 -5.74 11.34 3.23
C PRO A 25 -4.90 10.94 4.44
N GLY A 26 -3.73 10.30 4.21
CA GLY A 26 -2.83 9.79 5.25
C GLY A 26 -3.19 8.40 5.82
N GLU A 27 -4.33 7.82 5.43
CA GLU A 27 -4.71 6.45 5.81
C GLU A 27 -3.85 5.41 5.08
N ILE A 28 -3.54 5.64 3.81
CA ILE A 28 -2.62 4.81 3.01
C ILE A 28 -1.28 4.61 3.72
N ASP A 29 -0.66 5.70 4.18
CA ASP A 29 0.63 5.65 4.86
C ASP A 29 0.56 4.81 6.15
N SER A 30 -0.52 5.00 6.91
CA SER A 30 -0.74 4.32 8.18
C SER A 30 -0.99 2.82 8.00
N GLU A 31 -1.82 2.45 7.03
CA GLU A 31 -2.15 1.06 6.70
C GLU A 31 -0.94 0.31 6.14
N VAL A 32 -0.18 0.94 5.25
CA VAL A 32 1.04 0.36 4.69
C VAL A 32 2.10 0.17 5.78
N LEU A 33 2.32 1.17 6.64
CA LEU A 33 3.27 1.03 7.75
C LEU A 33 2.85 -0.06 8.73
N ALA A 34 1.55 -0.18 9.04
CA ALA A 34 1.03 -1.23 9.90
C ALA A 34 1.29 -2.63 9.29
N ALA A 35 1.03 -2.80 7.98
CA ALA A 35 1.28 -4.05 7.28
C ALA A 35 2.77 -4.40 7.24
N LEU A 36 3.65 -3.44 6.91
CA LEU A 36 5.09 -3.68 6.85
C LEU A 36 5.69 -4.06 8.20
N ARG A 37 5.20 -3.47 9.30
CA ARG A 37 5.66 -3.80 10.67
C ARG A 37 5.38 -5.25 11.07
N GLN A 38 4.41 -5.91 10.43
CA GLN A 38 4.06 -7.30 10.70
C GLN A 38 4.91 -8.30 9.90
N LEU A 39 5.68 -7.83 8.92
CA LEU A 39 6.50 -8.70 8.08
C LEU A 39 7.81 -9.11 8.77
N PRO A 40 8.30 -10.35 8.54
CA PRO A 40 9.62 -10.75 8.98
C PRO A 40 10.69 -9.93 8.25
N ARG A 41 11.85 -9.76 8.89
CA ARG A 41 12.95 -8.92 8.38
C ARG A 41 13.43 -9.32 6.98
N ASP A 42 13.42 -10.61 6.66
CA ASP A 42 13.81 -11.06 5.32
C ASP A 42 12.79 -10.71 4.24
N ALA A 43 11.49 -10.69 4.57
CA ALA A 43 10.46 -10.25 3.64
C ALA A 43 10.56 -8.74 3.33
N LEU A 44 11.04 -7.94 4.29
CA LEU A 44 11.28 -6.51 4.10
C LEU A 44 12.42 -6.18 3.12
N LYS A 45 13.24 -7.17 2.72
CA LYS A 45 14.27 -7.00 1.69
C LYS A 45 13.71 -7.03 0.26
N ALA A 46 12.43 -7.38 0.11
CA ALA A 46 11.77 -7.37 -1.19
C ALA A 46 11.56 -5.93 -1.70
N SER A 47 11.17 -5.80 -2.96
CA SER A 47 10.85 -4.51 -3.58
C SER A 47 9.76 -3.77 -2.77
N ALA A 48 10.09 -2.56 -2.30
CA ALA A 48 9.17 -1.75 -1.52
C ALA A 48 7.86 -1.49 -2.27
N ALA A 49 7.92 -1.11 -3.56
CA ALA A 49 6.72 -0.92 -4.38
C ALA A 49 5.81 -2.16 -4.42
N ARG A 50 6.38 -3.37 -4.51
CA ARG A 50 5.60 -4.61 -4.46
C ARG A 50 4.96 -4.85 -3.09
N LEU A 51 5.67 -4.58 -2.01
CA LEU A 51 5.15 -4.73 -0.66
C LEU A 51 4.01 -3.73 -0.37
N VAL A 52 4.17 -2.47 -0.80
CA VAL A 52 3.14 -1.42 -0.69
C VAL A 52 1.89 -1.82 -1.48
N ALA A 53 2.03 -2.17 -2.75
CA ALA A 53 0.89 -2.58 -3.58
C ALA A 53 0.18 -3.82 -3.02
N HIS A 54 0.94 -4.76 -2.44
CA HIS A 54 0.36 -5.93 -1.78
C HIS A 54 -0.44 -5.55 -0.52
N ALA A 55 0.10 -4.67 0.33
CA ALA A 55 -0.62 -4.18 1.50
C ALA A 55 -1.92 -3.46 1.12
N LEU A 56 -1.87 -2.60 0.10
CA LEU A 56 -3.05 -1.89 -0.39
C LEU A 56 -4.10 -2.84 -0.98
N ARG A 57 -3.67 -3.85 -1.73
CA ARG A 57 -4.59 -4.87 -2.26
C ARG A 57 -5.32 -5.65 -1.18
N GLN A 58 -4.64 -5.97 -0.07
CA GLN A 58 -5.27 -6.69 1.05
C GLN A 58 -6.33 -5.84 1.77
N LYS A 59 -6.08 -4.53 1.90
CA LYS A 59 -6.97 -3.61 2.61
C LYS A 59 -8.09 -3.04 1.75
N PHE A 60 -7.78 -2.76 0.49
CA PHE A 60 -8.66 -2.07 -0.46
C PHE A 60 -8.76 -2.85 -1.78
N PRO A 61 -9.25 -4.10 -1.76
CA PRO A 61 -9.38 -4.89 -2.97
C PRO A 61 -10.36 -4.21 -3.94
N CYS A 62 -10.05 -4.30 -5.23
CA CYS A 62 -11.01 -4.01 -6.29
C CYS A 62 -12.13 -5.05 -6.28
N ARG A 63 -13.35 -4.61 -6.60
CA ARG A 63 -14.51 -5.50 -6.81
C ARG A 63 -14.48 -6.15 -8.19
#